data_AF-A0A2V6EPD0-F1
#
_entry.id   AF-A0A2V6EPD0-F1
#
_cell.length_a   1.000
_cell.length_b   1.000
_cell.length_c   1.000
_cell.angle_alpha   90.00
_cell.angle_beta   90.00
_cell.angle_gamma   90.00
#
_symmetry.space_group_name_H-M   'P 1'
#
loop_
_entity.id
_entity.type
_entity.pdbx_description
1 polymer ?
#
loop_
_entity_poly.entity_id
_entity_poly.type
_entity_poly.pdbx_seq_one_letter_code
_entity_poly.pdbx_strand_id
1 'polypeptide(L)'
;MSVVSFSCAPQLRATLFDGQIYALNFVDVDRHTLSTADGHVTVVVLATVADTARADAVGNRVPDYCLGNPTYRMITVLNLNQKRTKAGRLIATILVRRRLNAEAKLLQRRYDAKKLGRDARRDIFAVADFDGRTTSQLGEQTGSSDFCVFVFGRDGKLLRQWNDVPSAAELATVVK
;
A
#
# COMPACT_ATOMS: atom_id res chain seq x y z
N MET A 1 -11.02 -4.44 -41.07
CA MET A 1 -10.82 -5.70 -40.31
C MET A 1 -10.60 -5.34 -38.85
N SER A 2 -11.59 -5.56 -37.98
CA SER A 2 -11.46 -5.32 -36.54
C SER A 2 -10.89 -6.56 -35.86
N VAL A 3 -9.70 -6.42 -35.27
CA VAL A 3 -9.16 -7.44 -34.37
C VAL A 3 -9.82 -7.25 -33.02
N VAL A 4 -10.76 -8.13 -32.68
CA VAL A 4 -11.36 -8.18 -31.34
C VAL A 4 -10.44 -9.04 -30.48
N SER A 5 -9.57 -8.42 -29.69
CA SER A 5 -8.81 -9.12 -28.66
C SER A 5 -9.72 -9.40 -27.47
N PHE A 6 -10.19 -10.64 -27.35
CA PHE A 6 -10.73 -11.17 -26.10
C PHE A 6 -9.58 -11.63 -25.21
N SER A 7 -9.01 -10.73 -24.42
CA SER A 7 -8.15 -11.13 -23.30
C SER A 7 -9.02 -11.68 -22.18
N CYS A 8 -9.43 -12.94 -22.29
CA CYS A 8 -9.88 -13.72 -21.14
C CYS A 8 -8.63 -14.19 -20.39
N ALA A 9 -7.98 -13.26 -19.68
CA ALA A 9 -7.09 -13.66 -18.60
C ALA A 9 -8.01 -13.99 -17.42
N PRO A 10 -8.11 -15.26 -16.95
CA PRO A 10 -8.62 -15.49 -15.61
C PRO A 10 -7.82 -14.58 -14.67
N GLN A 11 -8.49 -13.94 -13.72
CA GLN A 11 -7.81 -13.18 -12.67
C GLN A 11 -6.99 -14.19 -11.86
N LEU A 12 -5.75 -14.43 -12.29
CA LEU A 12 -4.79 -15.23 -11.54
C LEU A 12 -4.56 -14.47 -10.24
N ARG A 13 -5.13 -15.00 -9.16
CA ARG A 13 -4.79 -14.57 -7.81
C ARG A 13 -3.35 -15.02 -7.57
N ALA A 14 -2.46 -14.08 -7.29
CA ALA A 14 -1.09 -14.40 -7.00
C ALA A 14 -0.99 -15.08 -5.61
N THR A 15 0.02 -15.92 -5.42
CA THR A 15 0.53 -16.24 -4.09
C THR A 15 1.93 -15.69 -4.05
N LEU A 16 2.17 -14.69 -3.20
CA LEU A 16 3.49 -14.08 -3.08
C LEU A 16 4.32 -14.86 -2.06
N PHE A 17 5.59 -15.05 -2.39
CA PHE A 17 6.57 -15.76 -1.56
C PHE A 17 7.73 -14.85 -1.19
N ASP A 18 8.15 -14.92 0.07
CA ASP A 18 9.36 -14.26 0.55
C ASP A 18 10.56 -14.64 -0.32
N GLY A 19 11.41 -13.66 -0.62
CA GLY A 19 12.62 -13.81 -1.41
C GLY A 19 12.45 -13.67 -2.93
N GLN A 20 11.21 -13.67 -3.44
CA GLN A 20 10.93 -13.52 -4.88
C GLN A 20 10.77 -12.04 -5.28
N ILE A 21 11.07 -11.72 -6.53
CA ILE A 21 10.96 -10.36 -7.08
C ILE A 21 9.60 -10.17 -7.75
N TYR A 22 8.91 -9.11 -7.35
CA TYR A 22 7.64 -8.67 -7.93
C TYR A 22 7.70 -7.18 -8.25
N ALA A 23 7.51 -6.83 -9.52
CA ALA A 23 7.35 -5.45 -9.98
C ALA A 23 5.86 -5.09 -10.04
N LEU A 24 5.25 -4.85 -8.89
CA LEU A 24 3.85 -4.47 -8.76
C LEU A 24 3.71 -2.98 -9.02
N ASN A 25 2.71 -2.60 -9.83
CA ASN A 25 2.47 -1.21 -10.18
C ASN A 25 1.13 -0.75 -9.59
N PHE A 26 1.12 0.48 -9.08
CA PHE A 26 -0.05 1.08 -8.45
C PHE A 26 -0.33 2.45 -9.04
N VAL A 27 -1.60 2.83 -9.05
CA VAL A 27 -2.03 4.21 -9.27
C VAL A 27 -2.75 4.66 -8.01
N ASP A 28 -2.18 5.63 -7.32
CA ASP A 28 -2.74 6.13 -6.07
C ASP A 28 -3.95 7.07 -6.32
N VAL A 29 -4.61 7.49 -5.24
CA VAL A 29 -5.75 8.42 -5.30
C VAL A 29 -5.39 9.80 -5.84
N ASP A 30 -4.12 10.16 -5.93
CA ASP A 30 -3.62 11.41 -6.51
C ASP A 30 -3.10 11.24 -7.94
N ARG A 31 -3.21 10.02 -8.50
CA ARG A 31 -2.75 9.61 -9.84
C ARG A 31 -1.23 9.51 -9.98
N HIS A 32 -0.49 9.40 -8.89
CA HIS A 32 0.90 9.00 -8.93
C HIS A 32 0.99 7.53 -9.34
N THR A 33 1.90 7.23 -10.28
CA THR A 33 2.26 5.84 -10.61
C THR A 33 3.38 5.40 -9.68
N LEU A 34 3.19 4.29 -8.98
CA LEU A 34 4.10 3.76 -7.97
C LEU A 34 4.50 2.35 -8.33
N SER A 35 5.70 1.92 -7.94
CA SER A 35 6.14 0.53 -8.10
C SER A 35 6.80 0.01 -6.82
N THR A 36 6.78 -1.31 -6.63
CA THR A 36 7.64 -1.98 -5.63
C THR A 36 9.10 -2.09 -6.08
N ALA A 37 9.38 -1.88 -7.37
CA ALA A 37 10.70 -2.07 -7.97
C ALA A 37 11.28 -0.75 -8.55
N ASP A 38 10.93 0.41 -7.96
CA ASP A 38 11.38 1.73 -8.38
C ASP A 38 12.45 2.35 -7.46
N GLY A 39 13.22 1.52 -6.75
CA GLY A 39 14.35 1.96 -5.93
C GLY A 39 14.03 2.26 -4.46
N HIS A 40 12.77 2.08 -4.04
CA HIS A 40 12.33 2.31 -2.66
C HIS A 40 12.18 1.00 -1.88
N VAL A 41 12.56 1.00 -0.61
CA VAL A 41 12.04 0.02 0.34
C VAL A 41 10.57 0.38 0.60
N THR A 42 9.66 -0.54 0.26
CA THR A 42 8.24 -0.24 0.16
C THR A 42 7.43 -1.10 1.12
N VAL A 43 6.79 -0.47 2.11
CA VAL A 43 5.79 -1.12 2.96
C VAL A 43 4.44 -1.01 2.26
N VAL A 44 3.84 -2.13 1.88
CA VAL A 44 2.47 -2.18 1.34
C VAL A 44 1.54 -2.72 2.40
N VAL A 45 0.47 -1.99 2.72
CA VAL A 45 -0.59 -2.45 3.62
C VAL A 45 -1.85 -2.68 2.80
N LEU A 46 -2.23 -3.94 2.62
CA LEU A 46 -3.54 -4.31 2.13
C LEU A 46 -4.52 -4.27 3.30
N ALA A 47 -5.64 -3.57 3.13
CA ALA A 47 -6.63 -3.36 4.19
C ALA A 47 -8.02 -3.13 3.61
N THR A 48 -9.06 -3.36 4.42
CA THR A 48 -10.42 -2.86 4.16
C THR A 48 -10.68 -1.57 4.96
N VAL A 49 -11.85 -0.97 4.77
CA VAL A 49 -12.28 0.19 5.59
C VAL A 49 -12.35 -0.17 7.08
N ALA A 50 -12.66 -1.43 7.42
CA ALA A 50 -12.72 -1.90 8.80
C ALA A 50 -11.35 -1.98 9.47
N ASP A 51 -10.27 -2.08 8.69
CA ASP A 51 -8.90 -2.24 9.18
C ASP A 51 -8.17 -0.91 9.41
N THR A 52 -8.89 0.22 9.42
CA THR A 52 -8.28 1.56 9.56
C THR A 52 -7.35 1.63 10.78
N ALA A 53 -7.77 1.12 11.93
CA ALA A 53 -6.94 1.13 13.14
C ALA A 53 -5.68 0.24 13.02
N ARG A 54 -5.76 -0.86 12.25
CA ARG A 54 -4.63 -1.74 11.99
C ARG A 54 -3.63 -1.08 11.04
N ALA A 55 -4.11 -0.45 9.97
CA ALA A 55 -3.28 0.30 9.04
C ALA A 55 -2.56 1.48 9.73
N ASP A 56 -3.28 2.23 10.57
CA ASP A 56 -2.70 3.30 11.41
C ASP A 56 -1.61 2.73 12.35
N ALA A 57 -1.83 1.55 12.93
CA ALA A 57 -0.85 0.89 13.79
C ALA A 57 0.42 0.47 13.03
N VAL A 58 0.32 0.00 11.78
CA VAL A 58 1.52 -0.28 10.95
C VAL A 58 2.33 0.98 10.75
N GLY A 59 1.69 2.08 10.32
CA GLY A 59 2.38 3.36 10.08
C GLY A 59 3.06 3.91 11.33
N ASN A 60 2.43 3.74 12.51
CA ASN A 60 3.03 4.14 13.78
C ASN A 60 4.23 3.27 14.19
N ARG A 61 4.24 1.99 13.82
CA ARG A 61 5.32 1.04 14.14
C ARG A 61 6.49 1.09 13.16
N VAL A 62 6.36 1.79 12.02
CA VAL A 62 7.49 2.06 11.12
C VAL A 62 8.59 2.79 11.89
N PRO A 63 9.87 2.34 11.78
CA PRO A 63 10.98 2.97 12.45
C PRO A 63 11.18 4.44 12.10
N ASP A 64 11.68 5.21 13.05
CA ASP A 64 11.86 6.64 12.90
C ASP A 64 12.84 7.02 11.78
N TYR A 65 13.85 6.18 11.48
CA TYR A 65 14.82 6.43 10.41
C TYR A 65 14.23 6.32 9.00
N CYS A 66 13.04 5.73 8.85
CA CYS A 66 12.31 5.70 7.59
C CYS A 66 11.52 6.99 7.35
N LEU A 67 11.21 7.74 8.40
CA LEU A 67 10.38 8.94 8.30
C LEU A 67 11.13 10.05 7.56
N GLY A 68 10.48 10.64 6.55
CA GLY A 68 11.05 11.69 5.73
C GLY A 68 12.23 11.27 4.84
N ASN A 69 12.61 9.99 4.88
CA ASN A 69 13.71 9.46 4.09
C ASN A 69 13.19 9.02 2.71
N PRO A 70 13.65 9.63 1.61
CA PRO A 70 13.13 9.36 0.28
C PRO A 70 13.43 7.96 -0.24
N THR A 71 14.25 7.15 0.45
CA THR A 71 14.46 5.73 0.07
C THR A 71 13.36 4.81 0.59
N TYR A 72 12.44 5.31 1.40
CA TYR A 72 11.35 4.56 2.00
C TYR A 72 10.00 5.10 1.56
N ARG A 73 9.01 4.21 1.43
CA ARG A 73 7.63 4.60 1.17
C ARG A 73 6.65 3.65 1.83
N MET A 74 5.46 4.17 2.12
CA MET A 74 4.33 3.37 2.57
C MET A 74 3.15 3.54 1.61
N ILE A 75 2.60 2.42 1.12
CA ILE A 75 1.43 2.38 0.24
C ILE A 75 0.32 1.61 0.96
N THR A 76 -0.81 2.27 1.22
CA THR A 76 -2.02 1.61 1.73
C THR A 76 -2.94 1.26 0.56
N VAL A 77 -3.13 -0.02 0.30
CA VAL A 77 -4.10 -0.53 -0.69
C VAL A 77 -5.41 -0.82 0.02
N LEU A 78 -6.42 -0.01 -0.27
CA LEU A 78 -7.75 -0.16 0.29
C LEU A 78 -8.62 -1.03 -0.63
N ASN A 79 -8.86 -2.26 -0.22
CA ASN A 79 -9.82 -3.16 -0.87
C ASN A 79 -11.24 -2.66 -0.59
N LEU A 80 -11.88 -2.09 -1.62
CA LEU A 80 -13.25 -1.60 -1.53
C LEU A 80 -14.27 -2.64 -2.01
N ASN A 81 -13.80 -3.73 -2.66
CA ASN A 81 -14.56 -4.86 -3.22
C ASN A 81 -15.98 -4.54 -3.70
N GLN A 82 -16.17 -3.40 -4.35
CA GLN A 82 -17.48 -2.90 -4.74
C GLN A 82 -17.44 -2.37 -6.16
N LYS A 83 -18.21 -3.04 -7.03
CA LYS A 83 -18.53 -2.53 -8.36
C LYS A 83 -19.34 -1.24 -8.22
N ARG A 84 -18.65 -0.11 -8.15
CA ARG A 84 -19.25 1.23 -8.19
C ARG A 84 -19.28 1.78 -9.61
N THR A 85 -20.31 2.57 -9.91
CA THR A 85 -20.36 3.42 -11.11
C THR A 85 -19.18 4.40 -11.12
N LYS A 86 -18.87 4.99 -12.28
CA LYS A 86 -17.79 6.00 -12.40
C LYS A 86 -17.94 7.14 -11.38
N ALA A 87 -19.17 7.65 -11.21
CA ALA A 87 -19.48 8.68 -10.22
C ALA A 87 -19.25 8.19 -8.78
N GLY A 88 -19.68 6.96 -8.46
CA GLY A 88 -19.45 6.36 -7.15
C GLY A 88 -17.97 6.14 -6.81
N ARG A 89 -17.14 5.78 -7.81
CA ARG A 89 -15.68 5.68 -7.67
C ARG A 89 -15.03 7.04 -7.42
N LEU A 90 -15.49 8.09 -8.11
CA LEU A 90 -15.01 9.45 -7.91
C LEU A 90 -15.27 9.92 -6.47
N ILE A 91 -16.49 9.76 -5.97
CA ILE A 91 -16.85 10.15 -4.60
C ILE A 91 -16.01 9.37 -3.58
N ALA A 92 -15.89 8.05 -3.73
CA ALA A 92 -15.06 7.24 -2.84
C ALA A 92 -13.58 7.66 -2.84
N THR A 93 -13.02 7.95 -4.02
CA THR A 93 -11.64 8.44 -4.14
C THR A 93 -11.43 9.76 -3.40
N ILE A 94 -12.39 10.68 -3.48
CA ILE A 94 -12.36 11.94 -2.72
C ILE A 94 -12.34 11.67 -1.21
N LEU A 95 -13.14 10.71 -0.73
CA LEU A 95 -13.17 10.33 0.69
C LEU A 95 -11.84 9.72 1.15
N VAL A 96 -11.27 8.81 0.35
CA VAL A 96 -9.94 8.22 0.64
C VAL A 96 -8.88 9.32 0.69
N ARG A 97 -8.86 10.24 -0.29
CA ARG A 97 -7.92 11.37 -0.29
C ARG A 97 -8.10 12.26 0.95
N ARG A 98 -9.34 12.52 1.38
CA ARG A 98 -9.61 13.32 2.59
C ARG A 98 -9.06 12.63 3.84
N ARG A 99 -9.21 11.31 3.94
CA ARG A 99 -8.67 10.51 5.04
C ARG A 99 -7.13 10.52 5.03
N LEU A 100 -6.53 10.29 3.87
CA LEU A 100 -5.08 10.35 3.68
C LEU A 100 -4.51 11.72 4.09
N ASN A 101 -5.21 12.81 3.77
CA ASN A 101 -4.83 14.16 4.20
C ASN A 101 -4.94 14.35 5.73
N ALA A 102 -5.89 13.71 6.40
CA ALA A 102 -6.00 13.76 7.85
C ALA A 102 -4.88 12.96 8.53
N GLU A 103 -4.55 11.78 8.01
CA GLU A 103 -3.42 10.97 8.46
C GLU A 103 -2.08 11.69 8.27
N ALA A 104 -1.87 12.34 7.11
CA ALA A 104 -0.69 13.16 6.87
C ALA A 104 -0.53 14.28 7.91
N LYS A 105 -1.62 14.93 8.34
CA LYS A 105 -1.56 15.95 9.40
C LYS A 105 -1.15 15.37 10.75
N LEU A 106 -1.57 14.15 11.08
CA LEU A 106 -1.14 13.47 12.29
C LEU A 106 0.34 13.08 12.20
N LEU A 107 0.76 12.54 11.05
CA LEU A 107 2.15 12.18 10.77
C LEU A 107 3.07 13.41 10.77
N GLN A 108 2.60 14.55 10.27
CA GLN A 108 3.35 15.81 10.27
C GLN A 108 3.77 16.21 11.69
N ARG A 109 2.91 15.99 12.70
CA ARG A 109 3.29 16.26 14.12
C ARG A 109 4.51 15.44 14.55
N ARG A 110 4.61 14.18 14.09
CA ARG A 110 5.77 13.31 14.35
C ARG A 110 7.01 13.80 13.60
N TYR A 111 6.83 14.33 12.39
CA TYR A 111 7.92 14.93 11.58
C TYR A 111 8.43 16.21 12.24
N ASP A 112 7.54 17.10 12.67
CA ASP A 112 7.85 18.37 13.33
C ASP A 112 8.59 18.12 14.65
N ALA A 113 8.12 17.17 15.47
CA ALA A 113 8.77 16.77 16.71
C ALA A 113 10.22 16.26 16.50
N LYS A 114 10.48 15.68 15.32
CA LYS A 114 11.80 15.20 14.90
C LYS A 114 12.58 16.22 14.07
N LYS A 115 12.03 17.42 13.86
CA LYS A 115 12.62 18.49 13.05
C LYS A 115 12.90 18.05 11.60
N LEU A 116 12.05 17.18 11.05
CA LEU A 116 12.11 16.79 9.64
C LEU A 116 11.47 17.90 8.79
N GLY A 117 12.27 18.61 7.99
CA GLY A 117 11.83 19.71 7.12
C GLY A 117 11.05 19.27 5.87
N ARG A 118 10.31 18.16 5.95
CA ARG A 118 9.62 17.52 4.82
C ARG A 118 8.13 17.43 5.10
N ASP A 119 7.33 17.59 4.04
CA ASP A 119 5.89 17.38 4.09
C ASP A 119 5.57 15.88 4.14
N ALA A 120 5.02 15.44 5.27
CA ALA A 120 4.64 14.05 5.51
C ALA A 120 3.63 13.51 4.48
N ARG A 121 2.83 14.38 3.85
CA ARG A 121 1.87 13.98 2.82
C ARG A 121 2.53 13.41 1.57
N ARG A 122 3.81 13.72 1.35
CA ARG A 122 4.59 13.25 0.19
C ARG A 122 5.17 11.84 0.39
N ASP A 123 5.05 11.28 1.60
CA ASP A 123 5.68 10.00 1.96
C ASP A 123 4.65 8.88 2.20
N ILE A 124 3.35 9.22 2.20
CA ILE A 124 2.24 8.27 2.32
C ILE A 124 1.37 8.28 1.07
N PHE A 125 0.98 7.08 0.63
CA PHE A 125 0.20 6.88 -0.59
C PHE A 125 -0.99 5.96 -0.28
N ALA A 126 -2.12 6.20 -0.94
CA ALA A 126 -3.28 5.32 -0.84
C ALA A 126 -3.80 4.93 -2.21
N VAL A 127 -4.09 3.64 -2.40
CA VAL A 127 -4.68 3.08 -3.62
C VAL A 127 -6.10 2.65 -3.30
N ALA A 128 -7.07 3.16 -4.06
CA ALA A 128 -8.47 2.73 -3.93
C ALA A 128 -8.73 1.58 -4.92
N ASP A 129 -8.72 0.33 -4.42
CA ASP A 129 -8.91 -0.86 -5.24
C ASP A 129 -10.40 -1.23 -5.33
N PHE A 130 -11.06 -0.73 -6.37
CA PHE A 130 -12.50 -0.93 -6.59
C PHE A 130 -12.86 -2.26 -7.26
N ASP A 131 -11.95 -2.81 -8.05
CA ASP A 131 -12.19 -4.00 -8.87
C ASP A 131 -11.38 -5.22 -8.42
N GLY A 132 -10.66 -5.10 -7.30
CA GLY A 132 -9.89 -6.17 -6.70
C GLY A 132 -8.63 -6.52 -7.48
N ARG A 133 -8.24 -5.72 -8.49
CA ARG A 133 -7.08 -6.03 -9.34
C ARG A 133 -5.79 -5.95 -8.54
N THR A 134 -5.58 -4.87 -7.81
CA THR A 134 -4.39 -4.68 -6.99
C THR A 134 -4.34 -5.73 -5.88
N THR A 135 -5.47 -6.00 -5.24
CA THR A 135 -5.63 -7.02 -4.20
C THR A 135 -5.29 -8.41 -4.74
N SER A 136 -5.76 -8.76 -5.95
CA SER A 136 -5.44 -10.04 -6.58
C SER A 136 -3.95 -10.23 -6.91
N GLN A 137 -3.22 -9.14 -7.14
CA GLN A 137 -1.77 -9.15 -7.38
C GLN A 137 -0.96 -9.26 -6.08
N LEU A 138 -1.45 -8.68 -4.99
CA LEU A 138 -0.85 -8.82 -3.65
C LEU A 138 -1.12 -10.21 -3.03
N GLY A 139 -2.08 -10.93 -3.62
CA GLY A 139 -2.30 -12.34 -3.37
C GLY A 139 -3.14 -12.64 -2.13
N GLU A 140 -3.66 -13.87 -2.09
CA GLU A 140 -4.29 -14.45 -0.90
C GLU A 140 -3.25 -15.38 -0.27
N GLN A 141 -2.80 -15.10 0.95
CA GLN A 141 -2.29 -16.19 1.76
C GLN A 141 -3.46 -17.11 2.10
N THR A 142 -3.20 -18.41 2.06
CA THR A 142 -4.13 -19.47 2.47
C THR A 142 -4.74 -19.12 3.83
N GLY A 143 -5.97 -18.60 3.83
CA GLY A 143 -6.68 -18.16 5.04
C GLY A 143 -7.00 -16.66 5.08
N SER A 144 -8.00 -16.23 4.30
CA SER A 144 -9.06 -15.28 4.70
C SER A 144 -8.68 -14.06 5.57
N SER A 145 -7.56 -13.38 5.29
CA SER A 145 -7.30 -12.08 5.90
C SER A 145 -7.36 -11.01 4.82
N ASP A 146 -8.40 -10.18 4.87
CA ASP A 146 -8.50 -8.97 4.06
C ASP A 146 -7.44 -7.89 4.46
N PHE A 147 -6.65 -8.19 5.50
CA PHE A 147 -5.53 -7.39 5.98
C PHE A 147 -4.20 -8.13 5.79
N CYS A 148 -3.23 -7.49 5.14
CA CYS A 148 -1.88 -8.03 5.00
C CYS A 148 -0.86 -6.90 4.92
N VAL A 149 0.32 -7.12 5.48
CA VAL A 149 1.46 -6.19 5.40
C VAL A 149 2.57 -6.86 4.64
N PHE A 150 3.09 -6.20 3.62
CA PHE A 150 4.21 -6.65 2.79
C PHE A 150 5.34 -5.63 2.90
N VAL A 151 6.58 -6.11 2.90
CA VAL A 151 7.77 -5.27 2.77
C VAL A 151 8.55 -5.71 1.55
N PHE A 152 8.68 -4.80 0.58
CA PHE A 152 9.48 -5.00 -0.61
C PHE A 152 10.80 -4.25 -0.50
N GLY A 153 11.88 -4.87 -0.96
CA GLY A 153 13.17 -4.24 -1.16
C GLY A 153 13.18 -3.35 -2.40
N ARG A 154 14.29 -2.64 -2.60
CA ARG A 154 14.43 -1.62 -3.65
C ARG A 154 14.27 -2.14 -5.08
N ASP A 155 14.53 -3.42 -5.28
CA ASP A 155 14.45 -4.16 -6.55
C ASP A 155 13.10 -4.87 -6.74
N GLY A 156 12.15 -4.69 -5.82
CA GLY A 156 10.87 -5.41 -5.82
C GLY A 156 10.93 -6.79 -5.18
N LYS A 157 12.05 -7.18 -4.55
CA LYS A 157 12.10 -8.42 -3.77
C LYS A 157 11.15 -8.36 -2.57
N LEU A 158 10.19 -9.27 -2.46
CA LEU A 158 9.38 -9.41 -1.26
C LEU A 158 10.28 -9.90 -0.12
N LEU A 159 10.56 -9.05 0.86
CA LEU A 159 11.43 -9.37 1.98
C LEU A 159 10.68 -10.14 3.06
N ARG A 160 9.43 -9.72 3.33
CA ARG A 160 8.56 -10.36 4.31
C ARG A 160 7.10 -9.97 4.12
N GLN A 161 6.20 -10.82 4.61
CA GLN A 161 4.76 -10.54 4.70
C GLN A 161 4.14 -11.06 6.01
N TRP A 162 3.06 -10.42 6.46
CA TRP A 162 2.30 -10.76 7.67
C TRP A 162 0.79 -10.60 7.44
N ASN A 163 -0.03 -11.46 8.05
CA ASN A 163 -1.50 -11.38 7.98
C ASN A 163 -2.12 -10.54 9.12
N ASP A 164 -1.29 -9.93 9.95
CA ASP A 164 -1.68 -9.03 11.03
C ASP A 164 -0.61 -7.94 11.20
N VAL A 165 -0.85 -6.98 12.07
CA VAL A 165 0.04 -5.84 12.31
C VAL A 165 1.37 -6.34 12.91
N PRO A 166 2.50 -6.28 12.17
CA PRO A 166 3.80 -6.68 12.70
C PRO A 166 4.21 -5.77 13.86
N SER A 167 5.01 -6.27 14.79
CA SER A 167 5.62 -5.46 15.84
C SER A 167 6.63 -4.46 15.25
N ALA A 168 6.94 -3.41 16.01
CA ALA A 168 7.96 -2.44 15.60
C ALA A 168 9.35 -3.08 15.42
N ALA A 169 9.68 -4.09 16.23
CA ALA A 169 10.94 -4.82 16.14
C ALA A 169 11.04 -5.69 14.88
N GLU A 170 9.94 -6.36 14.51
CA GLU A 170 9.86 -7.12 13.26
C GLU A 170 10.00 -6.21 12.05
N LEU A 171 9.24 -5.11 12.00
CA LEU A 171 9.36 -4.12 10.91
C LEU A 171 10.78 -3.57 10.82
N ALA A 172 11.38 -3.16 11.96
CA ALA A 172 12.73 -2.62 12.01
C ALA A 172 13.82 -3.59 11.56
N THR A 173 13.56 -4.90 11.57
CA THR A 173 14.51 -5.90 11.11
C THR A 173 14.49 -6.03 9.59
N VAL A 174 13.32 -5.85 8.97
CA VAL A 174 13.12 -6.08 7.53
C VAL A 174 13.35 -4.82 6.71
N VAL A 175 13.03 -3.63 7.25
CA VAL A 175 13.19 -2.35 6.53
C VAL A 175 14.58 -1.72 6.67
N LYS A 176 15.60 -2.47 7.10
CA LYS A 176 16.98 -1.97 7.21
C LYS A 176 17.71 -1.93 5.87
#